data_AF-A0A519E4N3-F1
#
_entry.id   AF-A0A519E4N3-F1
#
_cell.length_a   1.000
_cell.length_b   1.000
_cell.length_c   1.000
_cell.angle_alpha   90.00
_cell.angle_beta   90.00
_cell.angle_gamma   90.00
#
_symmetry.space_group_name_H-M   'P 1'
#
loop_
_entity.id
_entity.type
_entity.pdbx_description
1 polymer ?
#
loop_
_entity_poly.entity_id
_entity_poly.type
_entity_poly.pdbx_seq_one_letter_code
_entity_poly.pdbx_strand_id
1 'polypeptide(L)'
;MGFNPGSVNDLNGTGIGGIPALFKAFTVQAGLDYDVSLETVGGSGLDLHYNTKMGLIDKPWDRVVLQSYSTLDAAQPGNPAKLIQYSGLLADALHAQNANVKINLMATWSRADQTYPPSGAWYGQSIYKMAEDVYSGYLQADQASDKIAGVIPVGLAWNRAMSQGFADTNPYDGIDAGKVKLWANDNYHASMYGSYLEALTVFGKITGLDPRSLGVDETAAAQLGISQAQVRVMQQLAFEQLAAPVPEPSTWAMLMAGVGLLAVWRRKGAAHASRCSST
;
A
#
# COMPACT_ATOMS: atom_id res chain seq x y z
N MET A 1 -15.99 1.60 -0.13
CA MET A 1 -16.83 1.59 1.08
C MET A 1 -17.19 3.02 1.45
N GLY A 2 -18.45 3.33 1.77
CA GLY A 2 -18.83 4.60 2.39
C GLY A 2 -18.78 4.48 3.91
N PHE A 3 -17.88 5.22 4.56
CA PHE A 3 -17.79 5.32 6.03
C PHE A 3 -17.88 6.79 6.42
N ASN A 4 -18.79 7.15 7.32
CA ASN A 4 -18.93 8.46 7.97
C ASN A 4 -18.49 9.69 7.14
N PRO A 5 -19.08 9.94 5.96
CA PRO A 5 -18.66 11.04 5.08
C PRO A 5 -18.77 12.41 5.74
N GLY A 6 -19.74 12.62 6.64
CA GLY A 6 -19.90 13.88 7.37
C GLY A 6 -18.81 14.18 8.41
N SER A 7 -17.86 13.26 8.65
CA SER A 7 -16.75 13.47 9.59
C SER A 7 -15.51 14.10 8.96
N VAL A 8 -15.48 14.20 7.63
CA VAL A 8 -14.33 14.67 6.84
C VAL A 8 -14.77 15.66 5.78
N ASN A 9 -13.84 16.45 5.27
CA ASN A 9 -14.10 17.44 4.22
C ASN A 9 -13.81 16.84 2.84
N ASP A 10 -14.85 16.35 2.16
CA ASP A 10 -14.79 15.90 0.77
C ASP A 10 -14.69 17.09 -0.19
N LEU A 11 -13.48 17.31 -0.71
CA LEU A 11 -13.16 18.44 -1.59
C LEU A 11 -13.89 18.37 -2.94
N ASN A 12 -14.35 17.19 -3.35
CA ASN A 12 -15.15 17.01 -4.57
C ASN A 12 -16.66 17.16 -4.31
N GLY A 13 -17.11 17.20 -3.04
CA GLY A 13 -18.54 17.28 -2.69
C GLY A 13 -19.35 16.03 -3.07
N THR A 14 -18.70 14.86 -3.14
CA THR A 14 -19.32 13.59 -3.56
C THR A 14 -19.99 12.82 -2.42
N GLY A 15 -19.77 13.23 -1.17
CA GLY A 15 -20.31 12.55 0.01
C GLY A 15 -19.54 11.26 0.35
N ILE A 16 -18.24 11.20 0.04
CA ILE A 16 -17.36 10.08 0.38
C ILE A 16 -16.63 10.39 1.69
N GLY A 17 -16.46 9.37 2.55
CA GLY A 17 -15.57 9.43 3.72
C GLY A 17 -14.53 8.32 3.68
N GLY A 18 -14.97 7.07 3.87
CA GLY A 18 -14.15 5.89 3.61
C GLY A 18 -12.89 5.82 4.47
N ILE A 19 -11.73 5.56 3.86
CA ILE A 19 -10.43 5.46 4.57
C ILE A 19 -10.07 6.76 5.30
N PRO A 20 -10.16 7.97 4.69
CA PRO A 20 -10.00 9.23 5.42
C PRO A 20 -10.88 9.36 6.67
N ALA A 21 -12.13 8.91 6.61
CA ALA A 21 -13.04 8.95 7.75
C ALA A 21 -12.68 7.91 8.83
N LEU A 22 -12.15 6.74 8.46
CA LEU A 22 -11.58 5.79 9.42
C LEU A 22 -10.36 6.40 10.13
N PHE A 23 -9.45 7.00 9.37
CA PHE A 23 -8.31 7.72 9.93
C PHE A 23 -8.76 8.83 10.90
N LYS A 24 -9.78 9.62 10.53
CA LYS A 24 -10.36 10.65 11.43
C LYS A 24 -10.94 10.04 12.71
N ALA A 25 -11.62 8.91 12.63
CA ALA A 25 -12.12 8.22 13.83
C ALA A 25 -10.97 7.81 14.76
N PHE A 26 -9.87 7.29 14.21
CA PHE A 26 -8.70 6.89 14.99
C PHE A 26 -8.01 8.09 15.64
N THR A 27 -7.88 9.21 14.94
CA THR A 27 -7.28 10.43 15.52
C THR A 27 -8.13 10.97 16.66
N VAL A 28 -9.46 11.01 16.50
CA VAL A 28 -10.38 11.42 17.58
C VAL A 28 -10.23 10.50 18.80
N GLN A 29 -10.22 9.18 18.60
CA GLN A 29 -10.05 8.22 19.69
C GLN A 29 -8.69 8.37 20.39
N ALA A 30 -7.63 8.71 19.64
CA ALA A 30 -6.30 8.96 20.18
C ALA A 30 -6.14 10.36 20.81
N GLY A 31 -7.19 11.19 20.83
CA GLY A 31 -7.14 12.56 21.37
C GLY A 31 -6.35 13.54 20.49
N LEU A 32 -6.22 13.24 19.19
CA LEU A 32 -5.57 14.09 18.20
C LEU A 32 -6.59 14.92 17.41
N ASP A 33 -6.23 16.17 17.14
CA ASP A 33 -7.11 17.13 16.46
C ASP A 33 -6.69 17.34 14.99
N TYR A 34 -6.97 16.34 14.15
CA TYR A 34 -6.71 16.42 12.71
C TYR A 34 -7.94 16.92 11.96
N ASP A 35 -7.81 17.98 11.17
CA ASP A 35 -8.75 18.29 10.09
C ASP A 35 -8.43 17.42 8.88
N VAL A 36 -9.37 16.55 8.50
CA VAL A 36 -9.14 15.55 7.45
C VAL A 36 -9.96 15.90 6.21
N SER A 37 -9.26 16.05 5.10
CA SER A 37 -9.84 16.25 3.77
C SER A 37 -9.54 15.08 2.85
N LEU A 38 -10.40 14.89 1.85
CA LEU A 38 -10.15 13.95 0.75
C LEU A 38 -10.50 14.56 -0.59
N GLU A 39 -9.74 14.17 -1.61
CA GLU A 39 -10.06 14.36 -3.02
C GLU A 39 -9.78 13.02 -3.70
N THR A 40 -10.82 12.40 -4.25
CA THR A 40 -10.73 11.07 -4.86
C THR A 40 -11.51 11.00 -6.14
N VAL A 41 -10.92 10.35 -7.16
CA VAL A 41 -11.59 10.04 -8.43
C VAL A 41 -11.37 8.56 -8.72
N GLY A 42 -12.47 7.84 -8.96
CA GLY A 42 -12.42 6.40 -9.23
C GLY A 42 -11.55 6.08 -10.46
N GLY A 43 -10.72 5.04 -10.36
CA GLY A 43 -9.94 4.54 -11.49
C GLY A 43 -8.91 5.54 -12.04
N SER A 44 -8.41 6.45 -11.21
CA SER A 44 -7.50 7.51 -11.63
C SER A 44 -6.10 7.34 -11.03
N GLY A 45 -5.08 7.82 -11.75
CA GLY A 45 -3.74 8.02 -11.24
C GLY A 45 -3.49 9.49 -10.87
N LEU A 46 -2.33 9.78 -10.29
CA LEU A 46 -1.93 11.15 -9.90
C LEU A 46 -1.90 12.14 -11.08
N ASP A 47 -1.78 11.65 -12.30
CA ASP A 47 -1.85 12.43 -13.53
C ASP A 47 -3.19 13.15 -13.68
N LEU A 48 -4.32 12.48 -13.42
CA LEU A 48 -5.63 13.11 -13.48
C LEU A 48 -5.77 14.19 -12.41
N HIS A 49 -5.32 13.90 -11.19
CA HIS A 49 -5.41 14.82 -10.05
C HIS A 49 -4.61 16.10 -10.31
N TYR A 50 -3.36 15.96 -10.76
CA TYR A 50 -2.53 17.11 -11.15
C TYR A 50 -3.14 17.93 -12.30
N ASN A 51 -3.71 17.29 -13.31
CA ASN A 51 -4.23 18.02 -14.48
C ASN A 51 -5.60 18.66 -14.24
N THR A 52 -6.40 18.18 -13.29
CA THR A 52 -7.83 18.57 -13.17
C THR A 52 -8.25 19.03 -11.78
N LYS A 53 -7.48 18.73 -10.74
CA LYS A 53 -7.88 18.93 -9.33
C LYS A 53 -7.04 19.95 -8.58
N MET A 54 -6.01 20.54 -9.21
CA MET A 54 -5.11 21.51 -8.55
C MET A 54 -5.86 22.66 -7.85
N GLY A 55 -6.92 23.20 -8.45
CA GLY A 55 -7.73 24.24 -7.80
C GLY A 55 -8.41 23.83 -6.48
N LEU A 56 -8.51 22.53 -6.19
CA LEU A 56 -9.04 21.99 -4.94
C LEU A 56 -7.93 21.60 -3.95
N ILE A 57 -6.80 21.09 -4.45
CA ILE A 57 -5.76 20.43 -3.65
C ILE A 57 -4.49 21.27 -3.42
N ASP A 58 -4.22 22.29 -4.24
CA ASP A 58 -3.06 23.18 -4.10
C ASP A 58 -3.28 24.19 -2.96
N LYS A 59 -3.08 23.71 -1.73
CA LYS A 59 -3.34 24.42 -0.47
C LYS A 59 -2.23 24.14 0.55
N PRO A 60 -2.08 24.98 1.60
CA PRO A 60 -1.02 24.83 2.60
C PRO A 60 -1.32 23.71 3.60
N TRP A 61 -1.33 22.45 3.15
CA TRP A 61 -1.53 21.29 4.02
C TRP A 61 -0.31 21.04 4.92
N ASP A 62 -0.53 20.46 6.10
CA ASP A 62 0.57 20.00 6.96
C ASP A 62 1.02 18.57 6.62
N ARG A 63 0.06 17.72 6.24
CA ARG A 63 0.27 16.31 5.90
C ARG A 63 -0.51 15.98 4.63
N VAL A 64 0.11 15.27 3.71
CA VAL A 64 -0.54 14.79 2.48
C VAL A 64 -0.20 13.32 2.26
N VAL A 65 -1.21 12.53 1.90
CA VAL A 65 -1.03 11.14 1.46
C VAL A 65 -1.44 11.05 0.00
N LEU A 66 -0.50 10.67 -0.87
CA LEU A 66 -0.74 10.50 -2.30
C LEU A 66 -0.86 9.01 -2.63
N GLN A 67 -1.95 8.64 -3.30
CA GLN A 67 -2.17 7.30 -3.84
C GLN A 67 -2.40 7.43 -5.35
N SER A 68 -1.63 6.69 -6.15
CA SER A 68 -1.87 6.54 -7.58
C SER A 68 -2.74 5.30 -7.89
N TYR A 69 -2.89 5.00 -9.17
CA TYR A 69 -3.63 3.85 -9.67
C TYR A 69 -3.09 2.53 -9.06
N SER A 70 -3.98 1.60 -8.76
CA SER A 70 -3.68 0.40 -7.95
C SER A 70 -2.66 -0.57 -8.58
N THR A 71 -2.44 -0.47 -9.89
CA THR A 71 -1.43 -1.21 -10.65
C THR A 71 -0.28 -0.32 -11.14
N LEU A 72 -0.05 0.83 -10.50
CA LEU A 72 0.86 1.91 -10.89
C LEU A 72 0.42 2.70 -12.13
N ASP A 73 0.08 2.01 -13.21
CA ASP A 73 -0.51 2.58 -14.43
C ASP A 73 -1.60 1.64 -14.97
N ALA A 74 -2.71 2.23 -15.45
CA ALA A 74 -3.85 1.49 -15.96
C ALA A 74 -3.62 0.86 -17.34
N ALA A 75 -2.86 1.54 -18.21
CA ALA A 75 -2.51 1.09 -19.56
C ALA A 75 -1.24 0.22 -19.59
N GLN A 76 -0.34 0.41 -18.61
CA GLN A 76 0.90 -0.35 -18.46
C GLN A 76 1.09 -0.82 -17.01
N PRO A 77 0.31 -1.80 -16.53
CA PRO A 77 0.43 -2.33 -15.17
C PRO A 77 1.87 -2.65 -14.79
N GLY A 78 2.30 -2.21 -13.60
CA GLY A 78 3.66 -2.41 -13.09
C GLY A 78 4.64 -1.30 -13.49
N ASN A 79 4.27 -0.37 -14.36
CA ASN A 79 5.13 0.75 -14.75
C ASN A 79 4.95 1.96 -13.80
N PRO A 80 6.00 2.38 -13.05
CA PRO A 80 5.90 3.50 -12.11
C PRO A 80 6.09 4.89 -12.75
N ALA A 81 6.32 5.00 -14.06
CA ALA A 81 6.74 6.27 -14.69
C ALA A 81 5.78 7.44 -14.40
N LYS A 82 4.46 7.24 -14.53
CA LYS A 82 3.47 8.29 -14.21
C LYS A 82 3.45 8.61 -12.71
N LEU A 83 3.55 7.59 -11.86
CA LEU A 83 3.63 7.80 -10.41
C LEU A 83 4.85 8.67 -10.07
N ILE A 84 6.03 8.36 -10.58
CA ILE A 84 7.27 9.12 -10.36
C ILE A 84 7.08 10.58 -10.81
N GLN A 85 6.63 10.77 -12.05
CA GLN A 85 6.46 12.12 -12.61
C GLN A 85 5.47 12.96 -11.80
N TYR A 86 4.25 12.45 -11.58
CA TYR A 86 3.18 13.26 -11.01
C TYR A 86 3.23 13.37 -9.49
N SER A 87 3.85 12.42 -8.78
CA SER A 87 4.14 12.61 -7.35
C SER A 87 5.17 13.72 -7.13
N GLY A 88 6.21 13.83 -7.98
CA GLY A 88 7.17 14.93 -7.92
C GLY A 88 6.52 16.29 -8.20
N LEU A 89 5.71 16.40 -9.25
CA LEU A 89 5.00 17.64 -9.59
C LEU A 89 4.03 18.09 -8.48
N LEU A 90 3.26 17.16 -7.90
CA LEU A 90 2.40 17.46 -6.76
C LEU A 90 3.23 17.85 -5.53
N ALA A 91 4.36 17.17 -5.28
CA ALA A 91 5.21 17.48 -4.15
C ALA A 91 5.80 18.90 -4.22
N ASP A 92 6.24 19.33 -5.40
CA ASP A 92 6.74 20.69 -5.62
C ASP A 92 5.64 21.75 -5.39
N ALA A 93 4.43 21.53 -5.94
CA ALA A 93 3.32 22.47 -5.77
C ALA A 93 2.89 22.60 -4.30
N LEU A 94 2.75 21.47 -3.60
CA LEU A 94 2.32 21.43 -2.21
C LEU A 94 3.36 22.06 -1.26
N HIS A 95 4.66 21.84 -1.51
CA HIS A 95 5.73 22.52 -0.77
C HIS A 95 5.76 24.02 -1.01
N ALA A 96 5.39 24.49 -2.21
CA ALA A 96 5.29 25.92 -2.48
C ALA A 96 4.19 26.60 -1.64
N GLN A 97 3.14 25.86 -1.26
CA GLN A 97 2.10 26.35 -0.33
C GLN A 97 2.52 26.25 1.14
N ASN A 98 3.23 25.19 1.51
CA ASN A 98 3.76 24.99 2.86
C ASN A 98 5.09 24.23 2.81
N ALA A 99 6.22 24.92 3.00
CA ALA A 99 7.56 24.30 2.95
C ALA A 99 7.81 23.24 4.03
N ASN A 100 6.94 23.14 5.04
CA ASN A 100 7.02 22.13 6.10
C ASN A 100 6.11 20.92 5.87
N VAL A 101 5.33 20.90 4.78
CA VAL A 101 4.41 19.80 4.46
C VAL A 101 5.15 18.46 4.47
N LYS A 102 4.53 17.44 5.07
CA LYS A 102 5.01 16.05 4.99
C LYS A 102 4.14 15.28 4.03
N ILE A 103 4.73 14.89 2.90
CA ILE A 103 4.05 14.18 1.83
C ILE A 103 4.48 12.72 1.89
N ASN A 104 3.53 11.81 2.05
CA ASN A 104 3.78 10.38 2.01
C ASN A 104 3.08 9.77 0.81
N LEU A 105 3.71 8.77 0.20
CA LEU A 105 3.05 7.98 -0.85
C LEU A 105 2.47 6.71 -0.26
N MET A 106 1.27 6.30 -0.66
CA MET A 106 0.64 5.08 -0.16
C MET A 106 0.70 3.96 -1.19
N ALA A 107 1.58 2.99 -0.96
CA ALA A 107 1.70 1.82 -1.82
C ALA A 107 0.51 0.88 -1.60
N THR A 108 -0.32 0.73 -2.64
CA THR A 108 -1.54 -0.08 -2.62
C THR A 108 -1.25 -1.57 -2.48
N TRP A 109 -2.32 -2.37 -2.41
CA TRP A 109 -2.29 -3.81 -2.18
C TRP A 109 -2.28 -4.67 -3.44
N SER A 110 -1.92 -5.94 -3.26
CA SER A 110 -2.08 -6.96 -4.27
C SER A 110 -3.54 -7.13 -4.67
N ARG A 111 -3.81 -7.09 -5.97
CA ARG A 111 -5.11 -7.31 -6.56
C ARG A 111 -5.28 -8.78 -6.92
N ALA A 112 -6.25 -9.45 -6.32
CA ALA A 112 -6.54 -10.85 -6.66
C ALA A 112 -7.03 -10.97 -8.12
N ASP A 113 -7.80 -10.00 -8.61
CA ASP A 113 -8.26 -9.94 -10.01
C ASP A 113 -7.13 -9.75 -11.04
N GLN A 114 -5.95 -9.30 -10.60
CA GLN A 114 -4.76 -9.18 -11.45
C GLN A 114 -3.80 -10.36 -11.34
N THR A 115 -3.98 -11.24 -10.36
CA THR A 115 -3.04 -12.33 -10.07
C THR A 115 -3.59 -13.71 -10.46
N TYR A 116 -4.88 -13.95 -10.22
CA TYR A 116 -5.49 -15.27 -10.41
C TYR A 116 -6.11 -15.50 -11.79
N PRO A 117 -6.89 -14.57 -12.36
CA PRO A 117 -7.45 -14.76 -13.70
C PRO A 117 -6.35 -14.70 -14.79
N PRO A 118 -6.44 -15.51 -15.87
CA PRO A 118 -5.49 -15.48 -16.99
C PRO A 118 -5.30 -14.12 -17.68
N SER A 119 -6.29 -13.23 -17.54
CA SER A 119 -6.25 -11.87 -18.10
C SER A 119 -5.47 -10.86 -17.24
N GLY A 120 -5.09 -11.23 -16.02
CA GLY A 120 -4.44 -10.33 -15.07
C GLY A 120 -2.97 -10.07 -15.40
N ALA A 121 -2.49 -8.86 -15.11
CA ALA A 121 -1.11 -8.49 -15.42
C ALA A 121 -0.03 -9.24 -14.60
N TRP A 122 -0.42 -9.80 -13.44
CA TRP A 122 0.42 -10.65 -12.60
C TRP A 122 -0.03 -12.13 -12.66
N TYR A 123 -0.73 -12.54 -13.73
CA TYR A 123 -1.20 -13.91 -13.85
C TYR A 123 -0.07 -14.95 -13.68
N GLY A 124 -0.31 -15.95 -12.83
CA GLY A 124 0.63 -17.02 -12.53
C GLY A 124 1.77 -16.64 -11.58
N GLN A 125 1.83 -15.39 -11.13
CA GLN A 125 2.75 -14.96 -10.08
C GLN A 125 2.13 -15.19 -8.69
N SER A 126 2.97 -15.17 -7.66
CA SER A 126 2.48 -15.22 -6.28
C SER A 126 1.68 -13.96 -5.94
N ILE A 127 0.60 -14.08 -5.15
CA ILE A 127 -0.16 -12.93 -4.65
C ILE A 127 0.72 -11.94 -3.88
N TYR A 128 1.81 -12.40 -3.25
CA TYR A 128 2.75 -11.53 -2.55
C TYR A 128 3.52 -10.61 -3.51
N LYS A 129 3.82 -11.10 -4.71
CA LYS A 129 4.71 -10.44 -5.67
C LYS A 129 4.16 -9.11 -6.17
N MET A 130 2.84 -9.00 -6.33
CA MET A 130 2.24 -7.77 -6.83
C MET A 130 2.42 -6.60 -5.84
N ALA A 131 2.17 -6.78 -4.55
CA ALA A 131 2.38 -5.74 -3.55
C ALA A 131 3.86 -5.36 -3.42
N GLU A 132 4.79 -6.31 -3.61
CA GLU A 132 6.23 -6.02 -3.66
C GLU A 132 6.61 -5.15 -4.87
N ASP A 133 6.05 -5.46 -6.05
CA ASP A 133 6.29 -4.66 -7.27
C ASP A 133 5.70 -3.27 -7.18
N VAL A 134 4.47 -3.16 -6.68
CA VAL A 134 3.83 -1.87 -6.41
C VAL A 134 4.67 -1.09 -5.42
N TYR A 135 5.05 -1.67 -4.29
CA TYR A 135 5.88 -1.00 -3.29
C TYR A 135 7.23 -0.52 -3.87
N SER A 136 7.89 -1.33 -4.70
CA SER A 136 9.12 -0.95 -5.41
C SER A 136 8.92 0.25 -6.33
N GLY A 137 7.79 0.33 -7.04
CA GLY A 137 7.43 1.49 -7.86
C GLY A 137 7.24 2.76 -7.03
N TYR A 138 6.61 2.65 -5.87
CA TYR A 138 6.45 3.76 -4.93
C TYR A 138 7.78 4.19 -4.28
N LEU A 139 8.68 3.26 -3.99
CA LEU A 139 10.01 3.57 -3.48
C LEU A 139 10.86 4.32 -4.51
N GLN A 140 10.75 3.96 -5.80
CA GLN A 140 11.40 4.73 -6.88
C GLN A 140 10.87 6.17 -6.96
N ALA A 141 9.57 6.37 -6.76
CA ALA A 141 8.97 7.71 -6.75
C ALA A 141 9.42 8.54 -5.54
N ASP A 142 9.49 7.94 -4.35
CA ASP A 142 10.05 8.57 -3.15
C ASP A 142 11.52 8.97 -3.36
N GLN A 143 12.35 8.08 -3.90
CA GLN A 143 13.76 8.36 -4.20
C GLN A 143 13.99 9.43 -5.27
N ALA A 144 13.00 9.68 -6.13
CA ALA A 144 13.08 10.67 -7.19
C ALA A 144 12.76 12.11 -6.73
N SER A 145 12.31 12.32 -5.49
CA SER A 145 11.98 13.64 -4.95
C SER A 145 12.46 13.81 -3.52
N ASP A 146 13.22 14.87 -3.26
CA ASP A 146 13.67 15.26 -1.91
C ASP A 146 12.54 15.81 -1.02
N LYS A 147 11.34 15.99 -1.57
CA LYS A 147 10.16 16.55 -0.90
C LYS A 147 9.17 15.50 -0.39
N ILE A 148 9.41 14.23 -0.72
CA ILE A 148 8.59 13.11 -0.27
C ILE A 148 9.22 12.50 0.98
N ALA A 149 8.38 12.23 1.98
CA ALA A 149 8.75 11.80 3.32
C ALA A 149 8.63 10.28 3.52
N GLY A 150 8.72 9.50 2.45
CA GLY A 150 8.63 8.04 2.49
C GLY A 150 7.30 7.45 2.06
N VAL A 151 7.31 6.12 1.94
CA VAL A 151 6.18 5.29 1.50
C VAL A 151 5.47 4.63 2.68
N ILE A 152 4.13 4.65 2.67
CA ILE A 152 3.25 3.89 3.56
C ILE A 152 3.06 2.49 2.97
N PRO A 153 3.49 1.41 3.64
CA PRO A 153 3.57 0.06 3.07
C PRO A 153 2.25 -0.73 3.18
N VAL A 154 1.12 -0.18 2.72
CA VAL A 154 -0.21 -0.83 2.88
C VAL A 154 -0.26 -2.20 2.22
N GLY A 155 0.23 -2.34 0.98
CA GLY A 155 0.27 -3.64 0.31
C GLY A 155 1.15 -4.68 1.02
N LEU A 156 2.22 -4.26 1.68
CA LEU A 156 3.04 -5.17 2.47
C LEU A 156 2.35 -5.58 3.77
N ALA A 157 1.50 -4.71 4.36
CA ALA A 157 0.64 -5.10 5.49
C ALA A 157 -0.39 -6.16 5.08
N TRP A 158 -0.93 -6.07 3.85
CA TRP A 158 -1.78 -7.12 3.28
C TRP A 158 -1.03 -8.44 3.09
N ASN A 159 0.19 -8.39 2.55
CA ASN A 159 1.07 -9.56 2.46
C ASN A 159 1.32 -10.19 3.83
N ARG A 160 1.59 -9.36 4.85
CA ARG A 160 1.79 -9.82 6.22
C ARG A 160 0.55 -10.54 6.75
N ALA A 161 -0.63 -9.95 6.59
CA ALA A 161 -1.90 -10.54 7.01
C ALA A 161 -2.13 -11.93 6.40
N MET A 162 -1.82 -12.11 5.12
CA MET A 162 -1.88 -13.41 4.44
C MET A 162 -0.81 -14.38 4.97
N SER A 163 0.45 -13.93 5.06
CA SER A 163 1.58 -14.78 5.48
C SER A 163 1.47 -15.30 6.91
N GLN A 164 0.82 -14.54 7.79
CA GLN A 164 0.56 -14.92 9.18
C GLN A 164 -0.75 -15.72 9.35
N GLY A 165 -1.43 -16.05 8.25
CA GLY A 165 -2.63 -16.88 8.27
C GLY A 165 -3.89 -16.17 8.75
N PHE A 166 -3.89 -14.84 8.91
CA PHE A 166 -5.09 -14.08 9.25
C PHE A 166 -6.01 -13.90 8.04
N ALA A 167 -5.43 -13.62 6.87
CA ALA A 167 -6.16 -13.39 5.63
C ALA A 167 -6.00 -14.56 4.66
N ASP A 168 -7.07 -14.83 3.91
CA ASP A 168 -7.05 -15.77 2.81
C ASP A 168 -6.20 -15.23 1.64
N THR A 169 -5.48 -16.11 0.96
CA THR A 169 -4.60 -15.74 -0.15
C THR A 169 -5.31 -15.71 -1.50
N ASN A 170 -6.35 -16.52 -1.69
CA ASN A 170 -7.00 -16.73 -2.98
C ASN A 170 -8.53 -16.69 -2.87
N PRO A 171 -9.18 -15.54 -3.10
CA PRO A 171 -10.63 -15.47 -2.97
C PRO A 171 -11.42 -16.19 -4.08
N TYR A 172 -10.76 -16.84 -5.05
CA TYR A 172 -11.41 -17.56 -6.16
C TYR A 172 -11.64 -19.05 -5.88
N ASP A 173 -11.01 -19.63 -4.84
CA ASP A 173 -11.20 -21.05 -4.47
C ASP A 173 -12.03 -21.24 -3.17
N GLY A 174 -12.55 -20.14 -2.64
CA GLY A 174 -13.28 -20.10 -1.38
C GLY A 174 -12.62 -19.12 -0.42
N ILE A 175 -12.98 -19.21 0.86
CA ILE A 175 -12.25 -18.56 1.95
C ILE A 175 -12.03 -19.64 3.01
N ASP A 176 -10.77 -19.86 3.37
CA ASP A 176 -10.38 -20.84 4.38
C ASP A 176 -11.06 -20.56 5.73
N ALA A 177 -11.41 -21.63 6.45
CA ALA A 177 -12.02 -21.52 7.76
C ALA A 177 -11.16 -20.71 8.73
N GLY A 178 -11.77 -19.70 9.36
CA GLY A 178 -11.10 -18.82 10.33
C GLY A 178 -10.29 -17.67 9.73
N LYS A 179 -10.18 -17.58 8.40
CA LYS A 179 -9.52 -16.45 7.72
C LYS A 179 -10.51 -15.38 7.30
N VAL A 180 -9.99 -14.16 7.12
CA VAL A 180 -10.76 -13.04 6.55
C VAL A 180 -10.44 -12.85 5.06
N LYS A 181 -11.41 -12.31 4.32
CA LYS A 181 -11.22 -11.82 2.96
C LYS A 181 -10.87 -10.33 2.99
N LEU A 182 -9.65 -9.95 2.60
CA LEU A 182 -9.23 -8.53 2.56
C LEU A 182 -9.83 -7.77 1.37
N TRP A 183 -10.20 -8.47 0.30
CA TRP A 183 -10.90 -7.89 -0.86
C TRP A 183 -12.42 -7.90 -0.69
N ALA A 184 -13.08 -6.92 -1.29
CA ALA A 184 -14.52 -6.92 -1.51
C ALA A 184 -14.93 -8.02 -2.50
N ASN A 185 -16.22 -8.07 -2.84
CA ASN A 185 -16.78 -9.11 -3.70
C ASN A 185 -16.19 -9.12 -5.11
N ASP A 186 -15.65 -8.00 -5.57
CA ASP A 186 -15.01 -7.85 -6.88
C ASP A 186 -13.55 -8.35 -6.91
N ASN A 187 -13.01 -8.84 -5.79
CA ASN A 187 -11.62 -9.31 -5.67
C ASN A 187 -10.57 -8.22 -6.02
N TYR A 188 -10.98 -6.95 -5.95
CA TYR A 188 -10.20 -5.79 -6.32
C TYR A 188 -10.15 -4.76 -5.18
N HIS A 189 -11.31 -4.20 -4.82
CA HIS A 189 -11.40 -3.17 -3.79
C HIS A 189 -11.20 -3.76 -2.41
N ALA A 190 -10.81 -2.93 -1.44
CA ALA A 190 -10.72 -3.36 -0.04
C ALA A 190 -12.12 -3.69 0.53
N SER A 191 -12.22 -4.80 1.25
CA SER A 191 -13.34 -5.09 2.15
C SER A 191 -13.24 -4.26 3.43
N MET A 192 -14.20 -4.39 4.35
CA MET A 192 -14.07 -3.78 5.69
C MET A 192 -12.77 -4.16 6.41
N TYR A 193 -12.28 -5.40 6.25
CA TYR A 193 -11.02 -5.84 6.86
C TYR A 193 -9.81 -5.20 6.19
N GLY A 194 -9.79 -5.17 4.84
CA GLY A 194 -8.74 -4.50 4.08
C GLY A 194 -8.68 -3.01 4.36
N SER A 195 -9.84 -2.34 4.40
CA SER A 195 -9.96 -0.92 4.69
C SER A 195 -9.53 -0.57 6.12
N TYR A 196 -9.86 -1.41 7.10
CA TYR A 196 -9.42 -1.21 8.48
C TYR A 196 -7.90 -1.34 8.61
N LEU A 197 -7.31 -2.39 8.02
CA LEU A 197 -5.85 -2.61 8.05
C LEU A 197 -5.09 -1.49 7.32
N GLU A 198 -5.61 -1.01 6.18
CA GLU A 198 -5.10 0.16 5.47
C GLU A 198 -5.10 1.39 6.38
N ALA A 199 -6.25 1.73 6.96
CA ALA A 199 -6.39 2.90 7.81
C ALA A 199 -5.46 2.84 9.04
N LEU A 200 -5.27 1.66 9.64
CA LEU A 200 -4.33 1.47 10.76
C LEU A 200 -2.88 1.73 10.35
N THR A 201 -2.50 1.25 9.16
CA THR A 201 -1.14 1.43 8.63
C THR A 201 -0.87 2.91 8.31
N VAL A 202 -1.85 3.60 7.72
CA VAL A 202 -1.80 5.06 7.50
C VAL A 202 -1.74 5.80 8.83
N PHE A 203 -2.59 5.45 9.80
CA PHE A 203 -2.62 6.06 11.13
C PHE A 203 -1.26 6.01 11.83
N GLY A 204 -0.67 4.81 11.93
CA GLY A 204 0.62 4.66 12.60
C GLY A 204 1.73 5.43 11.89
N LYS A 205 1.74 5.43 10.55
CA LYS A 205 2.75 6.16 9.77
C LYS A 205 2.62 7.68 9.89
N ILE A 206 1.40 8.22 9.83
CA ILE A 206 1.17 9.67 9.80
C ILE A 206 1.25 10.31 11.19
N THR A 207 0.73 9.62 12.21
CA THR A 207 0.72 10.14 13.59
C THR A 207 2.00 9.78 14.36
N GLY A 208 2.69 8.71 13.96
CA GLY A 208 3.81 8.14 14.72
C GLY A 208 3.37 7.34 15.95
N LEU A 209 2.07 7.18 16.20
CA LEU A 209 1.55 6.37 17.28
C LEU A 209 1.58 4.88 16.92
N ASP A 210 1.70 4.03 17.93
CA ASP A 210 1.52 2.59 17.79
C ASP A 210 0.05 2.29 17.46
N PRO A 211 -0.28 1.65 16.31
CA PRO A 211 -1.67 1.33 15.97
C PRO A 211 -2.41 0.50 17.04
N ARG A 212 -1.68 -0.22 17.89
CA ARG A 212 -2.24 -1.01 19.01
C ARG A 212 -2.71 -0.16 20.17
N SER A 213 -2.32 1.12 20.24
CA SER A 213 -2.79 2.04 21.28
C SER A 213 -4.28 2.37 21.13
N LEU A 214 -4.87 2.14 19.96
CA LEU A 214 -6.31 2.25 19.75
C LEU A 214 -7.07 1.19 20.57
N GLY A 215 -6.47 0.03 20.83
CA GLY A 215 -7.08 -1.03 21.64
C GLY A 215 -8.23 -1.75 20.92
N VAL A 216 -8.70 -2.83 21.54
CA VAL A 216 -9.71 -3.72 20.91
C VAL A 216 -11.11 -3.12 20.84
N ASP A 217 -11.38 -2.09 21.63
CA ASP A 217 -12.66 -1.38 21.68
C ASP A 217 -12.73 -0.21 20.67
N GLU A 218 -11.89 -0.24 19.62
CA GLU A 218 -11.88 0.79 18.58
C GLU A 218 -13.26 0.91 17.91
N THR A 219 -13.81 2.12 17.95
CA THR A 219 -15.22 2.37 17.67
C THR A 219 -15.59 2.22 16.20
N ALA A 220 -14.70 2.59 15.28
CA ALA A 220 -14.96 2.45 13.85
C ALA A 220 -14.96 0.97 13.43
N ALA A 221 -14.09 0.15 14.00
CA ALA A 221 -14.08 -1.30 13.81
C ALA A 221 -15.39 -1.93 14.28
N ALA A 222 -15.91 -1.49 15.42
CA ALA A 222 -17.22 -1.94 15.91
C ALA A 222 -18.35 -1.54 14.95
N GLN A 223 -18.35 -0.32 14.42
CA GLN A 223 -19.31 0.14 13.41
C GLN A 223 -19.23 -0.66 12.10
N LEU A 224 -18.03 -1.14 11.76
CA LEU A 224 -17.78 -2.04 10.64
C LEU A 224 -18.22 -3.49 10.90
N GLY A 225 -18.54 -3.86 12.14
CA GLY A 225 -18.83 -5.25 12.52
C GLY A 225 -17.59 -6.14 12.65
N ILE A 226 -16.41 -5.54 12.82
CA ILE A 226 -15.15 -6.25 13.05
C ILE A 226 -15.08 -6.63 14.54
N SER A 227 -14.86 -7.92 14.82
CA SER A 227 -14.76 -8.40 16.20
C SER A 227 -13.49 -7.89 16.90
N GLN A 228 -13.54 -7.75 18.23
CA GLN A 228 -12.37 -7.38 19.05
C GLN A 228 -11.14 -8.28 18.80
N ALA A 229 -11.36 -9.58 18.55
CA ALA A 229 -10.28 -10.52 18.23
C ALA A 229 -9.59 -10.17 16.90
N GLN A 230 -10.38 -9.83 15.87
CA GLN A 230 -9.86 -9.38 14.57
C GLN A 230 -9.19 -8.01 14.68
N VAL A 231 -9.74 -7.08 15.47
CA VAL A 231 -9.12 -5.77 15.76
C VAL A 231 -7.73 -5.94 16.33
N ARG A 232 -7.59 -6.78 17.37
CA ARG A 232 -6.28 -7.07 18.00
C ARG A 232 -5.25 -7.53 16.97
N VAL A 233 -5.64 -8.46 16.11
CA VAL A 233 -4.73 -9.01 15.09
C VAL A 233 -4.36 -7.93 14.06
N MET A 234 -5.32 -7.17 13.53
CA MET A 234 -5.03 -6.14 12.52
C MET A 234 -4.18 -4.98 13.06
N GLN A 235 -4.39 -4.56 14.31
CA GLN A 235 -3.52 -3.58 14.96
C GLN A 235 -2.09 -4.10 15.12
N GLN A 236 -1.93 -5.37 15.52
CA GLN A 236 -0.62 -6.00 15.60
C GLN A 236 0.05 -6.12 14.23
N LEU A 237 -0.70 -6.50 13.18
CA LEU A 237 -0.19 -6.58 11.81
C LEU A 237 0.31 -5.23 11.29
N ALA A 238 -0.46 -4.15 11.51
CA ALA A 238 -0.06 -2.80 11.14
C ALA A 238 1.20 -2.35 11.91
N PHE A 239 1.24 -2.58 13.23
CA PHE A 239 2.40 -2.29 14.06
C PHE A 239 3.67 -3.00 13.55
N GLU A 240 3.60 -4.32 13.34
CA GLU A 240 4.74 -5.10 12.87
C GLU A 240 5.19 -4.68 11.48
N GLN A 241 4.26 -4.33 10.59
CA GLN A 241 4.62 -3.88 9.26
C GLN A 241 5.33 -2.52 9.29
N LEU A 242 4.92 -1.60 10.16
CA LEU A 242 5.56 -0.30 10.33
C LEU A 242 6.93 -0.41 11.04
N ALA A 243 7.12 -1.42 11.88
CA ALA A 243 8.39 -1.71 12.53
C ALA A 243 9.36 -2.53 11.65
N ALA A 244 8.87 -3.17 10.59
CA ALA A 244 9.69 -4.00 9.72
C ALA A 244 10.71 -3.15 8.94
N PRO A 245 11.95 -3.62 8.79
CA PRO A 245 12.91 -2.97 7.91
C PRO A 245 12.36 -2.96 6.48
N VAL A 246 12.51 -1.82 5.81
CA VAL A 246 12.17 -1.67 4.40
C VAL A 246 13.13 -2.57 3.60
N PRO A 247 12.65 -3.50 2.76
CA PRO A 247 13.54 -4.28 1.90
C PRO A 247 14.25 -3.33 0.93
N GLU A 248 15.52 -3.05 1.18
CA GLU A 248 16.32 -2.23 0.27
C GLU A 248 16.41 -2.93 -1.10
N PRO A 249 16.22 -2.20 -2.23
CA PRO A 249 16.30 -2.77 -3.58
C PRO A 249 17.59 -3.55 -3.85
N SER A 250 18.68 -3.13 -3.21
CA SER A 250 19.99 -3.76 -3.29
C SER A 250 20.03 -5.18 -2.73
N THR A 251 19.15 -5.53 -1.78
CA THR A 251 19.08 -6.87 -1.19
C THR A 251 18.65 -7.91 -2.24
N TRP A 252 17.70 -7.56 -3.10
CA TRP A 252 17.24 -8.42 -4.20
C TRP A 252 18.25 -8.49 -5.34
N ALA A 253 18.89 -7.36 -5.70
CA ALA A 253 19.95 -7.34 -6.69
C ALA A 253 21.16 -8.18 -6.26
N MET A 254 21.55 -8.12 -4.99
CA MET A 254 22.62 -8.94 -4.42
C MET A 254 22.24 -10.42 -4.33
N LEU A 255 21.00 -10.76 -3.96
CA LEU A 255 20.51 -12.14 -3.96
C LEU A 255 20.50 -12.75 -5.37
N MET A 256 20.00 -12.02 -6.37
CA MET A 256 19.97 -12.47 -7.77
C MET A 256 21.38 -12.57 -8.36
N ALA A 257 22.27 -11.61 -8.08
CA ALA A 257 23.67 -11.66 -8.49
C ALA A 257 24.42 -12.83 -7.82
N GLY A 258 24.18 -13.08 -6.53
CA GLY A 258 24.77 -14.20 -5.79
C GLY A 258 24.37 -15.57 -6.34
N VAL A 259 23.08 -15.76 -6.66
CA VAL A 259 22.58 -16.99 -7.31
C VAL A 259 23.15 -17.15 -8.72
N GLY A 260 23.23 -16.06 -9.50
CA GLY A 260 23.83 -16.05 -10.83
C GLY A 260 25.32 -16.44 -10.83
N LEU A 261 26.10 -15.90 -9.89
CA LEU A 261 27.52 -16.23 -9.71
C LEU A 261 27.73 -17.69 -9.31
N LEU A 262 26.91 -18.23 -8.41
CA LEU A 262 26.96 -19.65 -8.00
C LEU A 262 26.64 -20.60 -9.16
N ALA A 263 25.67 -20.25 -10.02
CA ALA A 263 25.32 -21.04 -11.20
C ALA A 263 26.45 -21.05 -12.24
N VAL A 264 27.13 -19.91 -12.45
CA VAL A 264 28.30 -19.80 -13.35
C VAL A 264 29.48 -20.61 -12.81
N TRP A 265 29.72 -20.58 -11.50
CA TRP A 265 30.79 -21.34 -10.86
C TRP A 265 30.59 -22.85 -10.97
N ARG A 266 29.36 -23.34 -10.73
CA ARG A 266 29.01 -24.76 -10.91
C ARG A 266 29.19 -25.23 -12.37
N ARG A 267 28.84 -24.39 -13.35
CA ARG A 267 29.04 -24.71 -14.78
C ARG A 267 30.52 -24.78 -15.17
N LYS A 268 31.36 -23.89 -14.63
CA LYS A 268 32.81 -23.91 -14.90
C LYS A 268 33.51 -25.11 -14.23
N GLY A 269 33.10 -25.51 -13.03
CA GLY A 269 33.62 -26.70 -12.35
C GLY A 269 33.30 -28.00 -13.08
N ALA A 270 32.07 -28.14 -13.61
CA ALA A 270 31.67 -29.32 -14.39
C ALA A 270 32.39 -29.44 -15.75
N ALA A 271 32.72 -28.31 -16.40
CA ALA A 271 33.45 -28.31 -17.66
C ALA A 271 34.94 -28.68 -17.52
N HIS A 272 35.53 -28.46 -16.35
CA HIS A 272 36.91 -28.87 -16.06
C HIS A 272 37.04 -30.36 -15.75
N ALA A 273 36.04 -30.96 -15.08
CA ALA A 273 36.03 -32.38 -14.76
C ALA A 273 35.87 -33.30 -15.99
N SER A 274 35.23 -32.83 -17.05
CA SER A 274 34.97 -33.62 -18.28
C SER A 274 36.19 -33.74 -19.22
N ARG A 275 37.30 -33.03 -18.95
CA ARG A 275 38.51 -33.06 -19.79
C ARG A 275 39.63 -34.00 -19.30
N CYS A 276 39.45 -34.69 -18.18
CA CYS A 276 40.49 -35.58 -17.61
C CYS A 276 40.23 -37.09 -17.78
N SER A 277 39.18 -37.51 -18.50
CA SER A 277 38.81 -38.93 -18.63
C SER A 277 38.89 -39.46 -20.06
N SER A 278 39.96 -39.15 -20.78
CA SER A 278 40.26 -39.77 -22.08
C SER A 278 41.77 -39.99 -22.25
N THR A 279 42.27 -41.08 -21.67
CA THR A 279 43.42 -41.87 -22.11
C THR A 279 43.21 -43.30 -21.61
#